data_AF-A0AAQ4DRJ7-F1
#
_entry.id   AF-A0AAQ4DRJ7-F1
#
_cell.length_a   1.000
_cell.length_b   1.000
_cell.length_c   1.000
_cell.angle_alpha   90.00
_cell.angle_beta   90.00
_cell.angle_gamma   90.00
#
_symmetry.space_group_name_H-M   'P 1'
#
loop_
_entity.id
_entity.type
_entity.pdbx_description
1 polymer ?
#
loop_
_entity_poly.entity_id
_entity_poly.type
_entity_poly.pdbx_seq_one_letter_code
_entity_poly.pdbx_strand_id
1 'polypeptide(L)'
;MEDVTFPVVKVKWGKETYSNVEVDTREDPILFKAQLFALTGVEPERQKVLIKGSVLKLELPAGLTNLGNTCYMNATVQCLLAVPELKDALKKFQGELVLSRPVRPQSVAAALRDLQSLMERSAVVPPVVLLQVLHLAFPQFAERASSSSSDQPGFAQQDIKFPIQLDVFELCSEELQQKLVPMRTKFKEFEDRKMDDVQKLKLQHPDDANKPHKETKQEPFSFADDPGSNNSGFYSLQAVLTHKGRSTSSGHYVAWIRRKEDEWFKCDDDKVSVVTTDEILKLSGG
;
A
#
# COMPACT_ATOMS: atom_id res chain seq x y z
N MET A 1 -20.16 23.54 15.67
CA MET A 1 -19.32 24.32 14.75
C MET A 1 -18.02 24.57 15.47
N GLU A 2 -17.02 23.72 15.24
CA GLU A 2 -15.64 24.08 15.57
C GLU A 2 -15.02 24.54 14.25
N ASP A 3 -14.55 25.79 14.21
CA ASP A 3 -13.83 26.33 13.06
C ASP A 3 -12.62 25.44 12.75
N VAL A 4 -12.58 24.85 11.56
CA VAL A 4 -11.38 24.13 11.09
C VAL A 4 -10.32 25.18 10.82
N THR A 5 -9.46 25.41 11.81
CA THR A 5 -8.36 26.36 11.74
C THR A 5 -7.12 25.64 11.23
N PHE A 6 -6.66 26.00 10.02
CA PHE A 6 -5.40 25.47 9.50
C PHE A 6 -4.21 26.15 10.16
N PRO A 7 -3.17 25.40 10.56
CA PRO A 7 -1.95 26.00 11.07
C PRO A 7 -1.30 26.86 9.99
N VAL A 8 -1.04 28.12 10.34
CA VAL A 8 -0.33 29.06 9.48
C VAL A 8 1.16 28.95 9.74
N VAL A 9 1.95 28.77 8.68
CA VAL A 9 3.41 28.67 8.77
C VAL A 9 4.09 29.81 8.03
N LYS A 10 5.30 30.13 8.50
CA LYS A 10 6.19 31.10 7.88
C LYS A 10 7.18 30.38 6.97
N VAL A 11 7.13 30.67 5.68
CA VAL A 11 8.03 30.14 4.66
C VAL A 11 9.05 31.22 4.30
N LYS A 12 10.34 30.88 4.32
CA LYS A 12 11.42 31.79 3.89
C LYS A 12 12.14 31.19 2.69
N TRP A 13 12.23 31.94 1.61
CA TRP A 13 12.96 31.55 0.41
C TRP A 13 13.76 32.74 -0.15
N GLY A 14 15.07 32.57 -0.30
CA GLY A 14 15.95 33.67 -0.70
C GLY A 14 15.86 34.88 0.25
N LYS A 15 15.47 36.03 -0.30
CA LYS A 15 15.23 37.28 0.46
C LYS A 15 13.76 37.46 0.85
N GLU A 16 12.86 36.64 0.31
CA GLU A 16 11.42 36.75 0.52
C GLU A 16 10.95 35.92 1.71
N THR A 17 9.83 36.33 2.29
CA THR A 17 9.25 35.69 3.47
C THR A 17 7.73 35.75 3.36
N TYR A 18 7.09 34.58 3.31
CA TYR A 18 5.65 34.42 3.24
C TYR A 18 5.17 34.00 4.64
N SER A 19 4.51 34.90 5.36
CA SER A 19 4.14 34.70 6.77
C SER A 19 2.79 34.04 6.98
N ASN A 20 1.96 33.95 5.94
CA ASN A 20 0.56 33.52 6.03
C ASN A 20 0.28 32.30 5.12
N VAL A 21 1.14 31.29 5.16
CA VAL A 21 0.92 30.07 4.38
C VAL A 21 0.13 29.08 5.23
N GLU A 22 -1.14 28.90 4.91
CA GLU A 22 -1.98 27.86 5.53
C GLU A 22 -1.51 26.48 5.10
N VAL A 23 -1.44 25.55 6.05
CA VAL A 23 -1.01 24.18 5.83
C VAL A 23 -2.08 23.22 6.30
N ASP A 24 -2.60 22.41 5.38
CA ASP A 24 -3.39 21.24 5.78
C ASP A 24 -2.46 20.07 6.14
N THR A 25 -2.31 19.82 7.44
CA THR A 25 -1.47 18.72 7.95
C THR A 25 -2.06 17.33 7.70
N ARG A 26 -3.28 17.25 7.15
CA ARG A 26 -3.94 15.99 6.77
C ARG A 26 -3.62 15.61 5.32
N GLU A 27 -3.17 16.56 4.53
CA GLU A 27 -2.80 16.36 3.13
C GLU A 27 -1.38 15.82 2.98
N ASP A 28 -1.08 15.28 1.79
CA ASP A 28 0.24 14.75 1.52
C ASP A 28 1.29 15.89 1.48
N PRO A 29 2.50 15.67 2.04
CA PRO A 29 3.61 16.62 1.94
C PRO A 29 3.85 17.17 0.53
N ILE A 30 3.53 16.42 -0.53
CA ILE A 30 3.67 16.88 -1.90
C ILE A 30 2.72 18.02 -2.27
N LEU A 31 1.49 18.06 -1.72
CA LEU A 31 0.55 19.17 -1.97
C LEU A 31 1.07 20.46 -1.33
N PHE A 32 1.60 20.37 -0.11
CA PHE A 32 2.27 21.51 0.51
C PHE A 32 3.47 21.98 -0.32
N LYS A 33 4.29 21.05 -0.86
CA LYS A 33 5.38 21.42 -1.77
C LYS A 33 4.89 22.04 -3.09
N ALA A 34 3.75 21.61 -3.63
CA ALA A 34 3.14 22.23 -4.82
C ALA A 34 2.66 23.66 -4.52
N GLN A 35 2.07 23.90 -3.34
CA GLN A 35 1.72 25.24 -2.87
C GLN A 35 2.98 26.12 -2.73
N LEU A 36 4.08 25.56 -2.20
CA LEU A 36 5.37 26.26 -2.15
C LEU A 36 5.94 26.55 -3.55
N PHE A 37 5.70 25.71 -4.55
CA PHE A 37 6.11 25.97 -5.93
C PHE A 37 5.37 27.19 -6.50
N ALA A 38 4.07 27.32 -6.25
CA ALA A 38 3.30 28.49 -6.69
C ALA A 38 3.83 29.80 -6.07
N LEU A 39 4.37 29.75 -4.85
CA LEU A 39 4.95 30.92 -4.17
C LEU A 39 6.39 31.21 -4.58
N THR A 40 7.22 30.16 -4.72
CA THR A 40 8.69 30.30 -4.80
C THR A 40 9.26 30.04 -6.20
N GLY A 41 8.48 29.44 -7.10
CA GLY A 41 8.93 28.96 -8.41
C GLY A 41 9.88 27.76 -8.35
N VAL A 42 10.15 27.18 -7.17
CA VAL A 42 11.05 26.02 -7.02
C VAL A 42 10.26 24.74 -7.18
N GLU A 43 10.64 23.88 -8.14
CA GLU A 43 9.98 22.59 -8.35
C GLU A 43 9.95 21.73 -7.06
N PRO A 44 8.83 21.04 -6.74
CA PRO A 44 8.67 20.24 -5.52
C PRO A 44 9.82 19.27 -5.21
N GLU A 45 10.41 18.66 -6.24
CA GLU A 45 11.54 17.72 -6.10
C GLU A 45 12.83 18.40 -5.62
N ARG A 46 13.01 19.69 -5.94
CA ARG A 46 14.19 20.49 -5.56
C ARG A 46 14.01 21.19 -4.20
N GLN A 47 12.81 21.16 -3.64
CA GLN A 47 12.51 21.78 -2.36
C GLN A 47 13.01 20.95 -1.17
N LYS A 48 13.89 21.55 -0.36
CA LYS A 48 14.27 21.06 0.97
C LYS A 48 13.49 21.81 2.05
N VAL A 49 12.24 21.39 2.25
CA VAL A 49 11.38 21.95 3.30
C VAL A 49 11.82 21.40 4.66
N LEU A 50 12.15 22.29 5.60
CA LEU A 50 12.60 21.92 6.96
C LEU A 50 11.50 22.24 7.98
N ILE A 51 11.10 21.25 8.78
CA ILE A 51 10.15 21.39 9.88
C ILE A 51 10.85 20.98 11.18
N LYS A 52 11.03 21.93 12.10
CA LYS A 52 11.69 21.73 13.41
C LYS A 52 13.04 20.97 13.31
N GLY A 53 13.81 21.24 12.26
CA GLY A 53 15.13 20.63 12.03
C GLY A 53 15.11 19.35 11.18
N SER A 54 13.95 18.78 10.86
CA SER A 54 13.81 17.61 9.99
C SER A 54 13.32 18.00 8.59
N VAL A 55 13.85 17.37 7.54
CA VAL A 55 13.37 17.60 6.18
C VAL A 55 12.01 16.91 6.01
N LEU A 56 11.00 17.65 5.55
CA LEU A 56 9.71 17.11 5.15
C LEU A 56 9.92 16.20 3.93
N LYS A 57 9.80 14.90 4.15
CA LYS A 57 9.90 13.85 3.14
C LYS A 57 8.55 13.19 2.94
N LEU A 58 8.35 12.65 1.74
CA LEU A 58 7.32 11.65 1.53
C LEU A 58 7.73 10.41 2.36
N GLU A 59 6.87 9.99 3.27
CA GLU A 59 7.05 8.76 4.05
C GLU A 59 6.90 7.56 3.11
N LEU A 60 8.03 7.08 2.58
CA LEU A 60 8.09 5.84 1.81
C LEU A 60 8.17 4.66 2.78
N PRO A 61 7.53 3.51 2.47
CA PRO A 61 7.73 2.30 3.25
C PRO A 61 9.19 1.85 3.16
N ALA A 62 9.64 1.10 4.17
CA ALA A 62 11.00 0.59 4.17
C ALA A 62 11.28 -0.36 2.99
N GLY A 63 12.45 -0.18 2.38
CA GLY A 63 13.03 -1.16 1.48
C GLY A 63 13.60 -2.36 2.25
N LEU A 64 13.69 -3.51 1.59
CA LEU A 64 14.27 -4.73 2.15
C LEU A 64 15.54 -5.11 1.40
N THR A 65 16.66 -5.24 2.12
CA THR A 65 17.93 -5.61 1.50
C THR A 65 17.86 -7.01 0.90
N ASN A 66 18.28 -7.16 -0.36
CA ASN A 66 18.46 -8.47 -0.98
C ASN A 66 19.68 -9.17 -0.38
N LEU A 67 19.50 -10.37 0.18
CA LEU A 67 20.55 -11.16 0.82
C LEU A 67 21.06 -12.30 -0.07
N GLY A 68 20.85 -12.17 -1.39
CA GLY A 68 21.23 -13.16 -2.40
C GLY A 68 20.06 -14.05 -2.78
N ASN A 69 19.45 -13.79 -3.95
CA ASN A 69 18.25 -14.47 -4.43
C ASN A 69 17.06 -14.43 -3.44
N THR A 70 16.97 -13.41 -2.59
CA THR A 70 15.87 -13.28 -1.61
C THR A 70 14.79 -12.28 -2.03
N CYS A 71 14.84 -11.76 -3.26
CA CYS A 71 13.86 -10.79 -3.75
C CYS A 71 12.43 -11.33 -3.76
N TYR A 72 12.24 -12.66 -3.94
CA TYR A 72 10.93 -13.31 -3.82
C TYR A 72 10.32 -13.12 -2.42
N MET A 73 11.15 -13.27 -1.39
CA MET A 73 10.75 -13.10 0.01
C MET A 73 10.46 -11.61 0.28
N ASN A 74 11.35 -10.73 -0.18
CA ASN A 74 11.18 -9.28 -0.01
C ASN A 74 9.85 -8.80 -0.59
N ALA A 75 9.58 -9.14 -1.86
CA ALA A 75 8.34 -8.75 -2.54
C ALA A 75 7.11 -9.35 -1.84
N THR A 76 7.18 -10.61 -1.40
CA THR A 76 6.07 -11.26 -0.71
C THR A 76 5.76 -10.60 0.63
N VAL A 77 6.78 -10.33 1.45
CA VAL A 77 6.63 -9.64 2.75
C VAL A 77 6.03 -8.26 2.54
N GLN A 78 6.51 -7.50 1.56
CA GLN A 78 6.00 -6.18 1.23
C GLN A 78 4.53 -6.22 0.77
N CYS A 79 4.13 -7.19 -0.04
CA CYS A 79 2.72 -7.37 -0.41
C CYS A 79 1.85 -7.77 0.78
N LEU A 80 2.30 -8.67 1.65
CA LEU A 80 1.55 -9.06 2.85
C LEU A 80 1.37 -7.86 3.79
N LEU A 81 2.44 -7.12 4.02
CA LEU A 81 2.43 -5.87 4.77
C LEU A 81 1.82 -4.69 3.97
N ALA A 82 1.15 -4.92 2.85
CA ALA A 82 0.22 -3.93 2.29
C ALA A 82 -1.11 -3.94 3.05
N VAL A 83 -1.50 -5.10 3.57
CA VAL A 83 -2.81 -5.34 4.19
C VAL A 83 -2.85 -4.78 5.61
N PRO A 84 -3.64 -3.73 5.89
CA PRO A 84 -3.70 -3.10 7.22
C PRO A 84 -4.12 -4.07 8.32
N GLU A 85 -5.09 -4.93 8.05
CA GLU A 85 -5.63 -5.90 9.00
C GLU A 85 -4.56 -6.89 9.47
N LEU A 86 -3.67 -7.30 8.55
CA LEU A 86 -2.53 -8.15 8.89
C LEU A 86 -1.53 -7.41 9.77
N LYS A 87 -1.23 -6.14 9.49
CA LYS A 87 -0.35 -5.33 10.36
C LYS A 87 -0.90 -5.23 11.77
N ASP A 88 -2.20 -4.96 11.89
CA ASP A 88 -2.85 -4.81 13.19
C ASP A 88 -2.86 -6.14 13.97
N ALA A 89 -3.06 -7.26 13.27
CA ALA A 89 -2.94 -8.59 13.86
C ALA A 89 -1.50 -8.87 14.35
N LEU A 90 -0.49 -8.53 13.55
CA LEU A 90 0.93 -8.68 13.93
C LEU A 90 1.28 -7.82 15.15
N LYS A 91 0.80 -6.57 15.21
CA LYS A 91 1.01 -5.68 16.37
C LYS A 91 0.43 -6.23 17.67
N LYS A 92 -0.69 -6.94 17.59
CA LYS A 92 -1.35 -7.58 18.74
C LYS A 92 -0.77 -8.94 19.10
N PHE A 93 0.02 -9.54 18.22
CA PHE A 93 0.57 -10.87 18.41
C PHE A 93 1.69 -10.88 19.47
N GLN A 94 1.52 -11.68 20.53
CA GLN A 94 2.44 -11.76 21.67
C GLN A 94 3.38 -12.97 21.62
N GLY A 95 3.38 -13.77 20.55
CA GLY A 95 4.24 -14.94 20.46
C GLY A 95 5.73 -14.58 20.43
N GLU A 96 6.55 -15.38 21.10
CA GLU A 96 7.99 -15.17 21.15
C GLU A 96 8.70 -15.88 19.99
N LEU A 97 9.78 -15.25 19.51
CA LEU A 97 10.69 -15.85 18.55
C LEU A 97 11.57 -16.87 19.27
N VAL A 98 11.42 -18.14 18.92
CA VAL A 98 12.27 -19.23 19.44
C VAL A 98 12.95 -19.91 18.27
N LEU A 99 14.26 -19.67 18.13
CA LEU A 99 15.09 -20.33 17.12
C LEU A 99 15.44 -21.74 17.59
N SER A 100 14.59 -22.71 17.26
CA SER A 100 14.79 -24.13 17.55
C SER A 100 14.30 -25.02 16.40
N ARG A 101 14.73 -26.29 16.39
CA ARG A 101 14.21 -27.31 15.45
C ARG A 101 13.36 -28.32 16.23
N PRO A 102 12.12 -28.63 15.81
CA PRO A 102 11.38 -28.02 14.70
C PRO A 102 10.95 -26.58 15.01
N VAL A 103 10.86 -25.73 13.98
CA VAL A 103 10.41 -24.35 14.14
C VAL A 103 8.92 -24.33 14.47
N ARG A 104 8.55 -23.56 15.49
CA ARG A 104 7.15 -23.35 15.86
C ARG A 104 6.51 -22.34 14.87
N PRO A 105 5.28 -22.56 14.39
CA PRO A 105 4.60 -21.60 13.51
C PRO A 105 4.54 -20.18 14.10
N GLN A 106 4.42 -20.08 15.43
CA GLN A 106 4.43 -18.81 16.16
C GLN A 106 5.74 -18.02 15.96
N SER A 107 6.87 -18.71 15.76
CA SER A 107 8.17 -18.08 15.53
C SER A 107 8.28 -17.44 14.15
N VAL A 108 7.58 -17.96 13.14
CA VAL A 108 7.45 -17.30 11.83
C VAL A 108 6.65 -16.01 11.97
N ALA A 109 5.51 -16.07 12.67
CA ALA A 109 4.68 -14.90 12.94
C ALA A 109 5.42 -13.83 13.77
N ALA A 110 6.18 -14.25 14.79
CA ALA A 110 7.01 -13.36 15.60
C ALA A 110 8.09 -12.67 14.75
N ALA A 111 8.80 -13.42 13.90
CA ALA A 111 9.82 -12.87 13.02
C ALA A 111 9.24 -11.86 12.02
N LEU A 112 8.05 -12.12 11.48
CA LEU A 112 7.35 -11.19 10.58
C LEU A 112 6.91 -9.91 11.32
N ARG A 113 6.36 -10.04 12.54
CA ARG A 113 6.00 -8.89 13.40
C ARG A 113 7.24 -8.03 13.71
N ASP A 114 8.33 -8.66 14.12
CA ASP A 114 9.55 -7.96 14.52
C ASP A 114 10.17 -7.25 13.31
N LEU A 115 10.16 -7.89 12.13
CA LEU A 115 10.56 -7.25 10.87
C LEU A 115 9.67 -6.05 10.55
N GLN A 116 8.35 -6.19 10.67
CA GLN A 116 7.40 -5.10 10.45
C GLN A 116 7.67 -3.91 11.38
N SER A 117 7.98 -4.18 12.65
CA SER A 117 8.35 -3.15 13.64
C SER A 117 9.69 -2.46 13.31
N LEU A 118 10.65 -3.18 12.73
CA LEU A 118 11.91 -2.60 12.24
C LEU A 118 11.68 -1.72 11.01
N MET A 119 10.81 -2.14 10.09
CA MET A 119 10.45 -1.38 8.90
C MET A 119 9.74 -0.06 9.25
N GLU A 120 9.01 0.01 10.37
CA GLU A 120 8.43 1.28 10.85
C GLU A 120 9.47 2.28 11.37
N ARG A 121 10.72 1.85 11.63
CA ARG A 121 11.77 2.68 12.27
C ARG A 121 12.95 2.97 11.36
N SER A 122 13.04 2.30 10.21
CA SER A 122 14.22 2.33 9.34
C SER A 122 13.80 2.38 7.88
N ALA A 123 14.50 3.18 7.07
CA ALA A 123 14.22 3.29 5.64
C ALA A 123 14.61 2.02 4.83
N VAL A 124 15.59 1.26 5.31
CA VAL A 124 16.05 0.00 4.71
C VAL A 124 16.31 -1.01 5.81
N VAL A 125 15.80 -2.23 5.66
CA VAL A 125 15.93 -3.29 6.67
C VAL A 125 16.45 -4.58 6.02
N PRO A 126 17.55 -5.17 6.51
CA PRO A 126 17.96 -6.52 6.15
C PRO A 126 17.10 -7.59 6.86
N PRO A 127 16.33 -8.43 6.15
CA PRO A 127 15.42 -9.40 6.76
C PRO A 127 16.12 -10.70 7.24
N VAL A 128 17.27 -10.57 7.89
CA VAL A 128 18.16 -11.71 8.25
C VAL A 128 17.45 -12.71 9.16
N VAL A 129 16.76 -12.22 10.19
CA VAL A 129 16.08 -13.08 11.18
C VAL A 129 14.93 -13.86 10.53
N LEU A 130 14.10 -13.19 9.73
CA LEU A 130 13.00 -13.84 9.03
C LEU A 130 13.51 -14.90 8.04
N LEU A 131 14.55 -14.57 7.27
CA LEU A 131 15.19 -15.51 6.35
C LEU A 131 15.70 -16.76 7.07
N GLN A 132 16.39 -16.58 8.20
CA GLN A 132 16.89 -17.70 9.00
C GLN A 132 15.76 -18.59 9.53
N VAL A 133 14.67 -17.99 10.03
CA VAL A 133 13.50 -18.73 10.52
C VAL A 133 12.85 -19.54 9.39
N LEU A 134 12.68 -18.94 8.21
CA LEU A 134 12.10 -19.62 7.05
C LEU A 134 12.97 -20.79 6.57
N HIS A 135 14.29 -20.62 6.47
CA HIS A 135 15.21 -21.71 6.13
C HIS A 135 15.20 -22.86 7.16
N LEU A 136 14.98 -22.56 8.45
CA LEU A 136 14.86 -23.58 9.50
C LEU A 136 13.51 -24.30 9.46
N ALA A 137 12.42 -23.58 9.15
CA ALA A 137 11.07 -24.12 9.10
C ALA A 137 10.81 -24.93 7.81
N PHE A 138 11.40 -24.46 6.71
CA PHE A 138 11.13 -24.94 5.36
C PHE A 138 12.47 -25.07 4.62
N PRO A 139 13.18 -26.20 4.79
CA PRO A 139 14.50 -26.43 4.18
C PRO A 139 14.55 -26.26 2.67
N GLN A 140 13.41 -26.42 1.97
CA GLN A 140 13.30 -26.16 0.53
C GLN A 140 13.64 -24.71 0.13
N PHE A 141 13.50 -23.74 1.04
CA PHE A 141 13.90 -22.35 0.78
C PHE A 141 15.41 -22.13 0.93
N ALA A 142 16.13 -23.09 1.51
CA ALA A 142 17.59 -23.05 1.65
C ALA A 142 18.33 -23.70 0.46
N GLU A 143 17.61 -24.29 -0.49
CA GLU A 143 18.19 -24.87 -1.69
C GLU A 143 18.72 -23.77 -2.62
N ARG A 144 19.95 -23.96 -3.12
CA ARG A 144 20.55 -23.06 -4.12
C ARG A 144 20.15 -23.56 -5.50
N ALA A 145 19.69 -22.66 -6.37
CA ALA A 145 19.24 -22.99 -7.71
C ALA A 145 20.31 -23.79 -8.50
N SER A 146 19.97 -25.02 -8.90
CA SER A 146 20.63 -25.73 -9.99
C SER A 146 19.92 -25.38 -11.29
N SER A 147 20.65 -24.83 -12.26
CA SER A 147 20.12 -24.52 -13.58
C SER A 147 19.65 -25.78 -14.29
N SER A 148 18.35 -25.89 -14.58
CA SER A 148 17.82 -26.93 -15.45
C SER A 148 17.02 -26.29 -16.58
N SER A 149 17.53 -26.47 -17.79
CA SER A 149 16.87 -26.25 -19.07
C SER A 149 15.92 -27.41 -19.36
N SER A 150 14.68 -27.12 -19.76
CA SER A 150 13.91 -28.05 -20.58
C SER A 150 12.79 -27.31 -21.31
N ASP A 151 12.91 -27.24 -22.63
CA ASP A 151 11.84 -26.87 -23.55
C ASP A 151 10.73 -27.94 -23.49
N GLN A 152 9.55 -27.54 -23.02
CA GLN A 152 8.29 -28.21 -23.34
C GLN A 152 7.35 -27.18 -23.99
N PRO A 153 6.54 -27.59 -24.98
CA PRO A 153 5.55 -26.70 -25.57
C PRO A 153 4.42 -26.47 -24.55
N GLY A 154 4.51 -25.36 -23.84
CA GLY A 154 3.48 -24.86 -22.95
C GLY A 154 2.39 -24.11 -23.71
N PHE A 155 1.19 -24.04 -23.12
CA PHE A 155 0.14 -23.15 -23.59
C PHE A 155 0.65 -21.70 -23.63
N ALA A 156 0.23 -20.93 -24.64
CA ALA A 156 0.56 -19.51 -24.70
C ALA A 156 0.09 -18.82 -23.42
N GLN A 157 0.99 -18.10 -22.75
CA GLN A 157 0.66 -17.28 -21.61
C GLN A 157 -0.35 -16.22 -22.05
N GLN A 158 -1.50 -16.18 -21.38
CA GLN A 158 -2.49 -15.14 -21.59
C GLN A 158 -2.18 -13.97 -20.66
N ASP A 159 -2.23 -12.75 -21.20
CA ASP A 159 -2.08 -11.55 -20.39
C ASP A 159 -3.20 -11.47 -19.36
N ILE A 160 -2.86 -11.66 -18.09
CA ILE A 160 -3.77 -11.42 -16.97
C ILE A 160 -3.68 -9.93 -16.60
N LYS A 161 -4.84 -9.27 -16.61
CA LYS A 161 -5.01 -7.91 -16.11
C LYS A 161 -5.57 -7.93 -14.70
N PHE A 162 -5.03 -7.07 -13.84
CA PHE A 162 -5.43 -6.95 -12.44
C PHE A 162 -6.35 -5.73 -12.28
N PRO A 163 -7.67 -5.90 -12.16
CA PRO A 163 -8.56 -4.76 -11.96
C PRO A 163 -8.35 -4.17 -10.57
N ILE A 164 -8.43 -2.84 -10.46
CA ILE A 164 -8.25 -2.13 -9.18
C ILE A 164 -9.39 -2.45 -8.20
N GLN A 165 -10.59 -2.64 -8.73
CA GLN A 165 -11.75 -3.15 -8.02
C GLN A 165 -12.18 -4.45 -8.69
N LEU A 166 -12.26 -5.52 -7.91
CA LEU A 166 -12.76 -6.81 -8.33
C LEU A 166 -14.15 -7.01 -7.74
N ASP A 167 -15.13 -7.19 -8.61
CA ASP A 167 -16.47 -7.60 -8.23
C ASP A 167 -16.63 -9.10 -8.49
N VAL A 168 -16.88 -9.87 -7.43
CA VAL A 168 -17.08 -11.32 -7.53
C VAL A 168 -18.54 -11.75 -7.38
N PHE A 169 -19.49 -10.81 -7.38
CA PHE A 169 -20.90 -11.10 -7.14
C PHE A 169 -21.47 -12.17 -8.06
N GLU A 170 -21.17 -12.09 -9.36
CA GLU A 170 -21.61 -13.07 -10.36
C GLU A 170 -20.96 -14.45 -10.18
N LEU A 171 -19.88 -14.54 -9.40
CA LEU A 171 -19.19 -15.80 -9.08
C LEU A 171 -19.73 -16.44 -7.80
N CYS A 172 -20.55 -15.73 -7.03
CA CYS A 172 -21.14 -16.21 -5.79
C CYS A 172 -22.38 -17.09 -6.06
N SER A 173 -22.70 -17.98 -5.11
CA SER A 173 -23.98 -18.72 -5.14
C SER A 173 -25.16 -17.77 -5.02
N GLU A 174 -26.34 -18.17 -5.54
CA GLU A 174 -27.57 -17.37 -5.45
C GLU A 174 -27.90 -16.97 -4.00
N GLU A 175 -27.69 -17.89 -3.05
CA GLU A 175 -27.87 -17.64 -1.61
C GLU A 175 -26.94 -16.54 -1.09
N LEU A 176 -25.67 -16.57 -1.48
CA LEU A 176 -24.71 -15.55 -1.07
C LEU A 176 -24.98 -14.21 -1.76
N GLN A 177 -25.35 -14.23 -3.04
CA GLN A 177 -25.76 -13.02 -3.76
C GLN A 177 -26.89 -12.28 -3.01
N GLN A 178 -27.93 -12.99 -2.56
CA GLN A 178 -29.01 -12.40 -1.77
C GLN A 178 -28.51 -11.77 -0.45
N LYS A 179 -27.53 -12.39 0.20
CA LYS A 179 -26.90 -11.83 1.41
C LYS A 179 -26.06 -10.57 1.12
N LEU A 180 -25.44 -10.46 -0.07
CA LEU A 180 -24.59 -9.32 -0.45
C LEU A 180 -25.40 -8.08 -0.88
N VAL A 181 -26.61 -8.27 -1.44
CA VAL A 181 -27.46 -7.19 -1.99
C VAL A 181 -27.64 -6.00 -1.04
N PRO A 182 -27.98 -6.15 0.25
CA PRO A 182 -28.20 -5.02 1.14
C PRO A 182 -27.00 -4.08 1.24
N MET A 183 -25.79 -4.64 1.33
CA MET A 183 -24.58 -3.83 1.41
C MET A 183 -24.23 -3.23 0.04
N ARG A 184 -24.41 -3.99 -1.05
CA ARG A 184 -24.18 -3.50 -2.42
C ARG A 184 -25.08 -2.31 -2.77
N THR A 185 -26.35 -2.34 -2.37
CA THR A 185 -27.27 -1.20 -2.55
C THR A 185 -26.77 0.03 -1.80
N LYS A 186 -26.30 -0.13 -0.55
CA LYS A 186 -25.70 0.98 0.21
C LYS A 186 -24.44 1.54 -0.46
N PHE A 187 -23.56 0.67 -0.99
CA PHE A 187 -22.37 1.11 -1.75
C PHE A 187 -22.76 1.96 -2.96
N LYS A 188 -23.76 1.52 -3.72
CA LYS A 188 -24.28 2.26 -4.86
C LYS A 188 -24.83 3.62 -4.46
N GLU A 189 -25.67 3.68 -3.43
CA GLU A 189 -26.18 4.95 -2.91
C GLU A 189 -25.07 5.92 -2.46
N PHE A 190 -23.98 5.38 -1.90
CA PHE A 190 -22.84 6.17 -1.48
C PHE A 190 -22.05 6.72 -2.68
N GLU A 191 -21.81 5.91 -3.70
CA GLU A 191 -21.16 6.35 -4.95
C GLU A 191 -21.99 7.41 -5.68
N ASP A 192 -23.30 7.20 -5.81
CA ASP A 192 -24.23 8.15 -6.44
C ASP A 192 -24.19 9.51 -5.70
N ARG A 193 -24.22 9.49 -4.36
CA ARG A 193 -24.08 10.71 -3.54
C ARG A 193 -22.73 11.40 -3.73
N LYS A 194 -21.63 10.63 -3.80
CA LYS A 194 -20.29 11.18 -4.07
C LYS A 194 -20.24 11.86 -5.43
N MET A 195 -20.81 11.25 -6.47
CA MET A 195 -20.87 11.84 -7.81
C MET A 195 -21.67 13.14 -7.83
N ASP A 196 -22.83 13.16 -7.17
CA ASP A 196 -23.66 14.37 -7.02
C ASP A 196 -22.91 15.51 -6.33
N ASP A 197 -22.14 15.20 -5.28
CA ASP A 197 -21.36 16.19 -4.54
C ASP A 197 -20.20 16.74 -5.39
N VAL A 198 -19.48 15.88 -6.13
CA VAL A 198 -18.44 16.29 -7.08
C VAL A 198 -19.02 17.17 -8.19
N GLN A 199 -20.20 16.82 -8.72
CA GLN A 199 -20.86 17.60 -9.75
C GLN A 199 -21.28 18.97 -9.24
N LYS A 200 -21.81 19.06 -8.01
CA LYS A 200 -22.13 20.34 -7.35
C LYS A 200 -20.88 21.18 -7.11
N LEU A 201 -19.76 20.59 -6.70
CA LEU A 201 -18.49 21.30 -6.49
C LEU A 201 -17.93 21.89 -7.80
N LYS A 202 -18.05 21.16 -8.93
CA LYS A 202 -17.64 21.67 -10.26
C LYS A 202 -18.46 22.87 -10.75
N LEU A 203 -19.66 23.09 -10.19
CA LEU A 203 -20.57 24.19 -10.52
C LEU A 203 -20.41 25.40 -9.58
N GLN A 204 -19.60 25.32 -8.52
CA GLN A 204 -19.38 26.42 -7.56
C GLN A 204 -18.14 27.25 -7.96
N HIS A 205 -18.23 28.58 -7.84
CA HIS A 205 -17.09 29.49 -8.02
C HIS A 205 -16.04 29.31 -6.90
N PRO A 206 -14.74 29.57 -7.17
CA PRO A 206 -13.63 29.22 -6.29
C PRO A 206 -13.58 29.93 -4.92
N ASP A 207 -14.46 30.90 -4.66
CA ASP A 207 -14.44 31.69 -3.42
C ASP A 207 -15.27 31.08 -2.26
N ASP A 208 -15.95 29.94 -2.45
CA ASP A 208 -16.83 29.30 -1.44
C ASP A 208 -16.34 27.91 -0.95
N ALA A 209 -15.02 27.67 -0.96
CA ALA A 209 -14.43 26.36 -0.62
C ALA A 209 -14.30 26.08 0.90
N ASN A 210 -15.34 26.35 1.69
CA ASN A 210 -15.37 25.95 3.11
C ASN A 210 -16.65 25.18 3.44
N LYS A 211 -16.72 23.91 3.00
CA LYS A 211 -17.75 22.96 3.44
C LYS A 211 -17.17 22.01 4.48
N PRO A 212 -17.83 21.81 5.64
CA PRO A 212 -17.36 20.89 6.66
C PRO A 212 -17.35 19.45 6.13
N HIS A 213 -16.25 18.75 6.39
CA HIS A 213 -16.08 17.34 6.08
C HIS A 213 -17.16 16.54 6.84
N LYS A 214 -18.06 15.88 6.11
CA LYS A 214 -19.09 15.03 6.71
C LYS A 214 -18.41 13.81 7.34
N GLU A 215 -18.67 13.54 8.61
CA GLU A 215 -18.15 12.36 9.32
C GLU A 215 -18.45 11.09 8.51
N THR A 216 -17.41 10.34 8.17
CA THR A 216 -17.54 9.08 7.42
C THR A 216 -17.99 8.00 8.39
N LYS A 217 -19.28 7.67 8.38
CA LYS A 217 -19.82 6.57 9.17
C LYS A 217 -19.24 5.25 8.64
N GLN A 218 -18.43 4.57 9.45
CA GLN A 218 -17.91 3.24 9.11
C GLN A 218 -19.00 2.19 9.30
N GLU A 219 -19.31 1.44 8.25
CA GLU A 219 -20.22 0.29 8.30
C GLU A 219 -19.38 -1.00 8.35
N PRO A 220 -19.88 -2.07 8.99
CA PRO A 220 -19.15 -3.33 9.11
C PRO A 220 -18.93 -3.96 7.73
N PHE A 221 -17.74 -4.54 7.52
CA PHE A 221 -17.36 -5.20 6.26
C PHE A 221 -17.70 -6.68 6.22
N SER A 222 -18.05 -7.29 7.36
CA SER A 222 -18.40 -8.70 7.48
C SER A 222 -19.86 -8.92 7.85
N PHE A 223 -20.36 -10.14 7.64
CA PHE A 223 -21.64 -10.56 8.19
C PHE A 223 -21.56 -10.74 9.72
N ALA A 224 -22.71 -10.68 10.39
CA ALA A 224 -22.78 -10.86 11.85
C ALA A 224 -22.54 -12.32 12.26
N ASP A 225 -22.96 -13.27 11.42
CA ASP A 225 -22.80 -14.72 11.57
C ASP A 225 -21.47 -15.24 11.03
N ASP A 226 -20.75 -14.43 10.24
CA ASP A 226 -19.47 -14.81 9.62
C ASP A 226 -18.42 -13.68 9.75
N PRO A 227 -17.77 -13.55 10.92
CA PRO A 227 -16.78 -12.51 11.17
C PRO A 227 -15.55 -12.64 10.26
N GLY A 228 -15.15 -11.54 9.61
CA GLY A 228 -14.02 -11.52 8.68
C GLY A 228 -14.39 -11.80 7.21
N SER A 229 -15.64 -12.18 6.94
CA SER A 229 -16.18 -12.24 5.58
C SER A 229 -16.25 -10.87 4.91
N ASN A 230 -16.45 -10.86 3.59
CA ASN A 230 -16.78 -9.66 2.83
C ASN A 230 -18.27 -9.66 2.50
N ASN A 231 -19.01 -8.70 3.05
CA ASN A 231 -20.47 -8.62 2.92
C ASN A 231 -20.96 -7.85 1.69
N SER A 232 -20.09 -7.44 0.76
CA SER A 232 -20.45 -6.73 -0.48
C SER A 232 -20.01 -7.44 -1.75
N GLY A 233 -19.01 -8.32 -1.68
CA GLY A 233 -18.40 -8.96 -2.86
C GLY A 233 -17.46 -8.04 -3.63
N PHE A 234 -17.22 -6.82 -3.15
CA PHE A 234 -16.24 -5.90 -3.72
C PHE A 234 -14.89 -6.05 -3.03
N TYR A 235 -13.85 -6.26 -3.82
CA TYR A 235 -12.47 -6.33 -3.35
C TYR A 235 -11.67 -5.20 -3.99
N SER A 236 -10.85 -4.54 -3.18
CA SER A 236 -9.90 -3.55 -3.67
C SER A 236 -8.52 -4.19 -3.76
N LEU A 237 -7.86 -4.06 -4.92
CA LEU A 237 -6.48 -4.50 -5.09
C LEU A 237 -5.59 -3.72 -4.12
N GLN A 238 -4.84 -4.44 -3.28
CA GLN A 238 -3.94 -3.86 -2.27
C GLN A 238 -2.47 -3.96 -2.67
N ALA A 239 -2.08 -5.03 -3.37
CA ALA A 239 -0.73 -5.21 -3.85
C ALA A 239 -0.67 -6.12 -5.08
N VAL A 240 0.37 -5.94 -5.89
CA VAL A 240 0.73 -6.82 -7.01
C VAL A 240 2.16 -7.29 -6.77
N LEU A 241 2.43 -8.56 -7.04
CA LEU A 241 3.77 -9.11 -7.06
C LEU A 241 4.08 -9.52 -8.50
N THR A 242 5.17 -8.99 -9.05
CA THR A 242 5.60 -9.31 -10.43
C THR A 242 6.95 -10.00 -10.41
N HIS A 243 7.13 -10.97 -11.30
CA HIS A 243 8.41 -11.62 -11.56
C HIS A 243 8.97 -11.13 -12.91
N LYS A 244 10.23 -10.70 -12.92
CA LYS A 244 10.97 -10.28 -14.11
C LYS A 244 12.06 -11.32 -14.40
N GLY A 245 11.76 -12.28 -15.26
CA GLY A 245 12.71 -13.31 -15.65
C GLY A 245 12.13 -14.24 -16.69
N ARG A 246 13.00 -14.88 -17.48
CA ARG A 246 12.60 -15.85 -18.53
C ARG A 246 12.28 -17.24 -17.99
N SER A 247 12.58 -17.50 -16.72
CA SER A 247 12.45 -18.81 -16.09
C SER A 247 12.07 -18.65 -14.62
N THR A 248 11.43 -19.65 -14.04
CA THR A 248 11.13 -19.70 -12.59
C THR A 248 12.37 -19.88 -11.72
N SER A 249 13.48 -20.33 -12.31
CA SER A 249 14.76 -20.56 -11.61
C SER A 249 15.69 -19.35 -11.60
N SER A 250 15.36 -18.29 -12.35
CA SER A 250 16.17 -17.07 -12.44
C SER A 250 15.31 -15.89 -12.89
N GLY A 251 15.23 -14.89 -12.01
CA GLY A 251 14.61 -13.61 -12.29
C GLY A 251 14.54 -12.74 -11.03
N HIS A 252 13.76 -11.67 -11.11
CA HIS A 252 13.70 -10.65 -10.08
C HIS A 252 12.26 -10.34 -9.69
N TYR A 253 11.97 -10.40 -8.40
CA TYR A 253 10.62 -10.13 -7.89
C TYR A 253 10.52 -8.69 -7.41
N VAL A 254 9.42 -8.03 -7.76
CA VAL A 254 9.12 -6.65 -7.40
C VAL A 254 7.69 -6.59 -6.84
N ALA A 255 7.52 -5.90 -5.72
CA ALA A 255 6.21 -5.63 -5.12
C ALA A 255 5.70 -4.25 -5.53
N TRP A 256 4.39 -4.16 -5.73
CA TRP A 256 3.67 -2.92 -6.02
C TRP A 256 2.57 -2.80 -4.98
N ILE A 257 2.65 -1.83 -4.08
CA ILE A 257 1.78 -1.72 -2.90
C ILE A 257 0.90 -0.48 -3.04
N ARG A 258 -0.40 -0.63 -2.86
CA ARG A 258 -1.35 0.48 -2.90
C ARG A 258 -1.20 1.33 -1.64
N ARG A 259 -1.16 2.66 -1.81
CA ARG A 259 -1.15 3.62 -0.70
C ARG A 259 -2.47 4.38 -0.61
N LYS A 260 -2.92 4.96 -1.72
CA LYS A 260 -4.15 5.74 -1.88
C LYS A 260 -4.84 5.36 -3.19
N GLU A 261 -5.97 5.99 -3.53
CA GLU A 261 -6.73 5.65 -4.74
C GLU A 261 -5.88 5.65 -6.02
N ASP A 262 -5.02 6.65 -6.19
CA ASP A 262 -4.21 6.84 -7.42
C ASP A 262 -2.69 6.69 -7.23
N GLU A 263 -2.24 6.24 -6.05
CA GLU A 263 -0.82 6.19 -5.71
C GLU A 263 -0.38 4.82 -5.19
N TRP A 264 0.71 4.33 -5.75
CA TRP A 264 1.33 3.05 -5.44
C TRP A 264 2.81 3.22 -5.12
N PHE A 265 3.33 2.31 -4.31
CA PHE A 265 4.77 2.16 -4.10
C PHE A 265 5.27 0.96 -4.87
N LYS A 266 6.28 1.18 -5.71
CA LYS A 266 7.09 0.11 -6.30
C LYS A 266 8.26 -0.17 -5.37
N CYS A 267 8.31 -1.37 -4.83
CA CYS A 267 9.36 -1.83 -3.95
C CYS A 267 10.23 -2.86 -4.68
N ASP A 268 11.43 -2.41 -5.03
CA ASP A 268 12.47 -3.15 -5.73
C ASP A 268 13.64 -3.37 -4.75
N ASP A 269 13.48 -4.40 -3.91
CA ASP A 269 14.33 -4.66 -2.74
C ASP A 269 14.45 -3.42 -1.82
N ASP A 270 15.64 -2.82 -1.74
CA ASP A 270 15.94 -1.67 -0.89
C ASP A 270 15.55 -0.32 -1.54
N LYS A 271 15.15 -0.34 -2.82
CA LYS A 271 14.72 0.83 -3.58
C LYS A 271 13.21 0.90 -3.62
N VAL A 272 12.66 1.94 -3.01
CA VAL A 272 11.23 2.22 -3.04
C VAL A 272 10.98 3.52 -3.80
N SER A 273 10.03 3.49 -4.74
CA SER A 273 9.61 4.65 -5.53
C SER A 273 8.09 4.73 -5.63
N VAL A 274 7.57 5.94 -5.86
CA VAL A 274 6.15 6.16 -6.13
C VAL A 274 5.86 5.89 -7.61
N VAL A 275 4.72 5.27 -7.91
CA VAL A 275 4.20 5.04 -9.26
C VAL A 275 2.69 5.27 -9.31
N THR A 276 2.15 5.51 -10.49
CA THR A 276 0.72 5.78 -10.70
C THR A 276 -0.08 4.50 -10.92
N THR A 277 -1.40 4.58 -10.72
CA THR A 277 -2.33 3.49 -11.07
C THR A 277 -2.22 3.06 -12.54
N ASP A 278 -1.93 4.00 -13.46
CA ASP A 278 -1.72 3.68 -14.89
C ASP A 278 -0.55 2.73 -15.12
N GLU A 279 0.53 2.86 -14.34
CA GLU A 279 1.66 1.94 -14.41
C GLU A 279 1.27 0.54 -13.92
N ILE A 280 0.40 0.45 -12.92
CA ILE A 280 -0.12 -0.82 -12.40
C ILE A 280 -1.03 -1.51 -13.42
N LEU A 281 -1.92 -0.76 -14.09
CA LEU A 281 -2.80 -1.29 -15.13
C LEU A 281 -2.03 -1.74 -16.39
N LYS A 282 -0.84 -1.18 -16.62
CA LYS A 282 0.07 -1.62 -17.69
C LYS A 282 0.76 -2.93 -17.36
N LEU A 283 0.87 -3.32 -16.08
CA LEU A 283 1.40 -4.62 -15.73
C LEU A 283 0.56 -5.71 -16.42
N SER A 284 1.26 -6.70 -16.97
CA SER A 284 0.66 -7.94 -17.43
C SER A 284 1.37 -9.09 -16.73
N GLY A 285 0.57 -10.02 -16.22
CA GLY A 285 1.07 -11.32 -15.80
C GLY A 285 0.96 -12.28 -16.97
N GLY A 286 2.05 -12.98 -17.27
CA GLY A 286 2.14 -13.95 -18.36
C GLY A 286 3.41 -14.75 -18.16
#